data_AF-A0A518CBB7-F1
#
_entry.id   AF-A0A518CBB7-F1
#
_cell.length_a   1.000
_cell.length_b   1.000
_cell.length_c   1.000
_cell.angle_alpha   90.00
_cell.angle_beta   90.00
_cell.angle_gamma   90.00
#
_symmetry.space_group_name_H-M   'P 1'
#
loop_
_entity.id
_entity.type
_entity.pdbx_description
1 polymer ?
#
loop_
_entity_poly.entity_id
_entity_poly.type
_entity_poly.pdbx_seq_one_letter_code
_entity_poly.pdbx_strand_id
1 'polypeptide(L)'
;MFHFSAANRRRRELVLIFWIKRCATVRNRRPKKAPEMSNRGSIITTPDAKNKKLVCESASYIPLFWFALLPEESWSPDEPAYYKCPRKETIQRGTDRLDFLADVFSDIACFAESAQRLLDRLSRLRCETIGIDVAELAEPDPPNPDLGVALETVASRNNNYRLSIPARKAPNPFLLGEMSEFPAREFGSTRDLLLWVSSISTRELERATRPEVLAGYVVGHIWD
;
A
#
# COMPACT_ATOMS: atom_id res chain seq x y z
N MET A 1 43.52 14.07 7.51
CA MET A 1 42.39 13.95 8.45
C MET A 1 41.20 14.68 7.82
N PHE A 2 40.41 13.99 7.00
CA PHE A 2 39.32 14.61 6.24
C PHE A 2 37.99 14.44 6.99
N HIS A 3 37.45 15.55 7.49
CA HIS A 3 36.09 15.63 8.01
C HIS A 3 35.09 15.43 6.86
N PHE A 4 34.49 14.25 6.76
CA PHE A 4 33.30 14.05 5.94
C PHE A 4 32.04 14.39 6.76
N SER A 5 31.44 15.51 6.41
CA SER A 5 30.23 16.08 7.01
C SER A 5 29.03 15.12 6.96
N ALA A 6 28.33 14.99 8.10
CA ALA A 6 27.08 14.24 8.27
C ALA A 6 25.95 14.67 7.30
N ALA A 7 26.09 15.83 6.65
CA ALA A 7 25.17 16.32 5.62
C ALA A 7 25.17 15.44 4.35
N ASN A 8 26.27 14.72 4.05
CA ASN A 8 26.37 13.89 2.85
C ASN A 8 25.72 12.50 3.00
N ARG A 9 25.48 12.05 4.25
CA ARG A 9 24.77 10.79 4.54
C ARG A 9 23.26 10.94 4.34
N ARG A 10 22.69 12.07 4.78
CA ARG A 10 21.26 12.39 4.67
C ARG A 10 20.77 12.61 3.23
N ARG A 11 21.63 13.12 2.34
CA ARG A 11 21.30 13.21 0.91
C ARG A 11 21.27 11.83 0.24
N ARG A 12 22.07 10.87 0.68
CA ARG A 12 22.07 9.50 0.13
C ARG A 12 20.86 8.69 0.57
N GLU A 13 20.40 8.85 1.81
CA GLU A 13 19.16 8.20 2.29
C GLU A 13 17.91 8.70 1.56
N LEU A 14 17.80 10.02 1.35
CA LEU A 14 16.67 10.60 0.60
C LEU A 14 16.69 10.20 -0.88
N VAL A 15 17.88 10.10 -1.50
CA VAL A 15 18.01 9.60 -2.88
C VAL A 15 17.66 8.12 -2.96
N LEU A 16 18.01 7.29 -1.97
CA LEU A 16 17.70 5.86 -1.96
C LEU A 16 16.19 5.59 -1.77
N ILE A 17 15.52 6.34 -0.88
CA ILE A 17 14.06 6.25 -0.69
C ILE A 17 13.31 6.73 -1.95
N PHE A 18 13.80 7.78 -2.60
CA PHE A 18 13.24 8.26 -3.87
C PHE A 18 13.53 7.32 -5.04
N TRP A 19 14.63 6.56 -5.00
CA TRP A 19 15.00 5.59 -6.03
C TRP A 19 14.19 4.29 -5.91
N ILE A 20 13.94 3.78 -4.70
CA ILE A 20 13.02 2.65 -4.47
C ILE A 20 11.62 2.99 -4.99
N LYS A 21 11.10 4.21 -4.74
CA LYS A 21 9.80 4.65 -5.28
C LYS A 21 9.79 4.86 -6.80
N ARG A 22 10.95 4.94 -7.48
CA ARG A 22 11.05 5.23 -8.93
C ARG A 22 11.50 4.03 -9.77
N CYS A 23 11.98 2.95 -9.15
CA CYS A 23 12.40 1.73 -9.83
C CYS A 23 11.24 0.78 -10.20
N ALA A 24 10.02 1.05 -9.74
CA ALA A 24 8.80 0.33 -10.16
C ALA A 24 8.42 0.58 -11.64
N THR A 25 9.13 1.45 -12.34
CA THR A 25 8.80 1.81 -13.72
C THR A 25 10.00 1.68 -14.63
N VAL A 26 10.46 0.45 -14.92
CA VAL A 26 11.05 0.07 -16.23
C VAL A 26 11.25 -1.45 -16.24
N ARG A 27 10.44 -2.17 -17.03
CA ARG A 27 10.92 -3.23 -17.94
C ARG A 27 9.84 -3.71 -18.94
N ASN A 28 10.04 -3.27 -20.19
CA ASN A 28 9.76 -3.94 -21.46
C ASN A 28 8.51 -4.84 -21.62
N ARG A 29 7.42 -4.26 -22.15
CA ARG A 29 6.55 -4.91 -23.15
C ARG A 29 6.27 -3.92 -24.31
N ARG A 30 6.20 -4.46 -25.54
CA ARG A 30 6.07 -3.78 -26.86
C ARG A 30 4.96 -2.70 -26.93
N PRO A 31 5.04 -1.71 -27.84
CA PRO A 31 4.17 -0.53 -27.78
C PRO A 31 2.75 -0.88 -28.21
N LYS A 32 1.81 -0.77 -27.27
CA LYS A 32 0.43 -0.39 -27.57
C LYS A 32 0.18 0.92 -26.84
N LYS A 33 -0.20 1.95 -27.61
CA LYS A 33 -0.67 3.30 -27.19
C LYS A 33 -0.62 3.54 -25.68
N ALA A 34 0.30 4.39 -25.24
CA ALA A 34 0.29 4.89 -23.87
C ALA A 34 -0.88 5.89 -23.69
N PRO A 35 -1.88 5.62 -22.84
CA PRO A 35 -2.35 6.65 -21.94
C PRO A 35 -1.33 6.81 -20.81
N GLU A 36 -1.13 8.06 -20.36
CA GLU A 36 -0.27 8.45 -19.25
C GLU A 36 -0.42 7.52 -18.04
N MET A 37 0.69 6.95 -17.58
CA MET A 37 0.70 6.00 -16.47
C MET A 37 0.47 6.74 -15.15
N SER A 38 -0.65 6.41 -14.51
CA SER A 38 -1.16 7.02 -13.29
C SER A 38 -1.00 6.03 -12.14
N ASN A 39 -0.03 6.29 -11.25
CA ASN A 39 0.31 5.49 -10.06
C ASN A 39 -0.83 5.37 -9.00
N ARG A 40 -2.08 5.11 -9.39
CA ARG A 40 -3.25 5.24 -8.50
C ARG A 40 -3.88 3.90 -8.17
N GLY A 41 -4.22 3.72 -6.89
CA GLY A 41 -5.13 2.67 -6.48
C GLY A 41 -6.58 3.14 -6.56
N SER A 42 -7.54 2.25 -6.81
CA SER A 42 -8.96 2.62 -6.87
C SER A 42 -9.91 1.56 -6.33
N ILE A 43 -11.01 1.98 -5.69
CA ILE A 43 -12.17 1.15 -5.38
C ILE A 43 -13.35 1.62 -6.22
N ILE A 44 -13.96 0.69 -6.96
CA ILE A 44 -15.09 0.93 -7.86
C ILE A 44 -16.24 -0.01 -7.53
N THR A 45 -17.46 0.34 -7.96
CA THR A 45 -18.66 -0.45 -7.67
C THR A 45 -18.66 -1.78 -8.43
N THR A 46 -18.96 -1.79 -9.73
CA THR A 46 -19.00 -3.02 -10.53
C THR A 46 -17.90 -2.96 -11.59
N PRO A 47 -16.79 -3.68 -11.44
CA PRO A 47 -15.60 -3.50 -12.27
C PRO A 47 -15.81 -3.65 -13.78
N ASP A 48 -16.74 -4.53 -14.18
CA ASP A 48 -17.02 -4.85 -15.58
C ASP A 48 -18.30 -4.20 -16.13
N ALA A 49 -19.00 -3.40 -15.32
CA ALA A 49 -20.24 -2.76 -15.76
C ALA A 49 -19.95 -1.51 -16.60
N LYS A 50 -20.78 -1.28 -17.62
CA LYS A 50 -20.78 -0.03 -18.40
C LYS A 50 -20.95 1.23 -17.52
N ASN A 51 -21.63 1.10 -16.39
CA ASN A 51 -21.92 2.19 -15.45
C ASN A 51 -21.16 2.02 -14.11
N LYS A 52 -19.88 1.64 -14.16
CA LYS A 52 -19.05 1.56 -12.95
C LYS A 52 -18.84 2.95 -12.34
N LYS A 53 -19.04 3.08 -11.02
CA LYS A 53 -18.79 4.31 -10.26
C LYS A 53 -17.50 4.16 -9.45
N LEU A 54 -16.65 5.17 -9.49
CA LEU A 54 -15.49 5.28 -8.60
C LEU A 54 -15.97 5.67 -7.20
N VAL A 55 -15.60 4.87 -6.21
CA VAL A 55 -15.98 5.06 -4.80
C VAL A 55 -14.89 5.80 -4.05
N CYS A 56 -13.65 5.30 -4.16
CA CYS A 56 -12.48 5.99 -3.64
C CYS A 56 -11.25 5.71 -4.49
N GLU A 57 -10.26 6.60 -4.42
CA GLU A 57 -8.97 6.43 -5.06
C GLU A 57 -7.83 6.88 -4.15
N SER A 58 -6.62 6.44 -4.45
CA SER A 58 -5.39 6.88 -3.80
C SER A 58 -4.36 7.28 -4.85
N ALA A 59 -3.48 8.22 -4.50
CA ALA A 59 -2.57 8.83 -5.46
C ALA A 59 -1.33 7.99 -5.79
N SER A 60 -0.76 7.30 -4.79
CA SER A 60 0.51 6.55 -4.89
C SER A 60 0.78 5.65 -3.68
N TYR A 61 -0.27 5.24 -2.97
CA TYR A 61 -0.19 4.45 -1.75
C TYR A 61 -1.44 3.57 -1.61
N ILE A 62 -1.36 2.48 -0.85
CA ILE A 62 -2.55 1.67 -0.52
C ILE A 62 -3.15 2.24 0.77
N PRO A 63 -4.39 2.74 0.79
CA PRO A 63 -4.99 3.22 2.04
C PRO A 63 -5.06 2.11 3.08
N LEU A 64 -4.79 2.45 4.34
CA LEU A 64 -4.55 1.47 5.41
C LEU A 64 -5.73 0.52 5.64
N PHE A 65 -6.96 1.01 5.47
CA PHE A 65 -8.14 0.17 5.66
C PHE A 65 -8.42 -0.76 4.46
N TRP A 66 -7.79 -0.56 3.29
CA TRP A 66 -8.00 -1.44 2.14
C TRP A 66 -7.44 -2.85 2.38
N PHE A 67 -6.43 -3.02 3.24
CA PHE A 67 -5.95 -4.34 3.68
C PHE A 67 -7.04 -5.19 4.35
N ALA A 68 -8.04 -4.56 5.00
CA ALA A 68 -9.18 -5.27 5.55
C ALA A 68 -10.18 -5.73 4.48
N LEU A 69 -10.24 -5.04 3.33
CA LEU A 69 -11.19 -5.34 2.26
C LEU A 69 -10.68 -6.45 1.34
N LEU A 70 -9.37 -6.54 1.15
CA LEU A 70 -8.75 -7.47 0.21
C LEU A 70 -8.79 -8.95 0.70
N PRO A 71 -9.07 -9.91 -0.20
CA PRO A 71 -8.98 -11.33 0.09
C PRO A 71 -7.52 -11.79 0.17
N GLU A 72 -7.22 -12.68 1.11
CA GLU A 72 -5.87 -13.23 1.32
C GLU A 72 -5.44 -14.14 0.16
N GLU A 73 -6.32 -15.05 -0.23
CA GLU A 73 -6.09 -16.13 -1.21
C GLU A 73 -5.86 -15.65 -2.65
N SER A 74 -6.06 -14.36 -2.91
CA SER A 74 -6.08 -13.81 -4.28
C SER A 74 -4.80 -13.04 -4.62
N TRP A 75 -3.83 -12.96 -3.71
CA TRP A 75 -2.55 -12.33 -4.02
C TRP A 75 -1.60 -13.33 -4.68
N SER A 76 -1.11 -12.95 -5.87
CA SER A 76 0.01 -13.58 -6.53
C SER A 76 0.92 -12.48 -7.07
N PRO A 77 2.24 -12.52 -6.83
CA PRO A 77 3.17 -11.55 -7.39
C PRO A 77 3.25 -11.61 -8.93
N ASP A 78 2.74 -12.69 -9.54
CA ASP A 78 2.73 -12.88 -10.99
C ASP A 78 1.42 -12.41 -11.65
N GLU A 79 0.40 -12.05 -10.85
CA GLU A 79 -0.91 -11.62 -11.34
C GLU A 79 -1.18 -10.14 -11.04
N PRO A 80 -1.93 -9.42 -11.90
CA PRO A 80 -2.32 -8.06 -11.62
C PRO A 80 -3.14 -7.99 -10.32
N ALA A 81 -2.77 -7.10 -9.39
CA ALA A 81 -3.48 -6.88 -8.12
C ALA A 81 -4.82 -6.13 -8.29
N TYR A 82 -5.64 -6.62 -9.22
CA TYR A 82 -6.98 -6.15 -9.50
C TYR A 82 -8.00 -7.19 -9.02
N TYR A 83 -8.73 -6.84 -7.98
CA TYR A 83 -9.64 -7.75 -7.30
C TYR A 83 -11.07 -7.42 -7.64
N LYS A 84 -11.85 -8.44 -8.02
CA LYS A 84 -13.30 -8.37 -8.14
C LYS A 84 -13.91 -9.14 -6.98
N CYS A 85 -14.29 -8.43 -5.93
CA CYS A 85 -14.75 -9.06 -4.69
C CYS A 85 -16.29 -9.00 -4.56
N PRO A 86 -16.95 -10.05 -4.05
CA PRO A 86 -18.38 -9.98 -3.69
C PRO A 86 -18.61 -8.88 -2.65
N ARG A 87 -19.56 -7.98 -2.88
CA ARG A 87 -19.76 -6.78 -2.05
C ARG A 87 -20.04 -7.12 -0.59
N LYS A 88 -20.94 -8.08 -0.35
CA LYS A 88 -21.34 -8.48 1.01
C LYS A 88 -20.16 -9.04 1.80
N GLU A 89 -19.41 -9.95 1.21
CA GLU A 89 -18.23 -10.56 1.84
C GLU A 89 -17.11 -9.54 2.08
N THR A 90 -16.91 -8.61 1.14
CA THR A 90 -15.91 -7.53 1.28
C THR A 90 -16.24 -6.62 2.47
N ILE A 91 -17.51 -6.23 2.61
CA ILE A 91 -17.97 -5.39 3.75
C ILE A 91 -17.86 -6.18 5.05
N GLN A 92 -18.27 -7.45 5.07
CA GLN A 92 -18.17 -8.31 6.24
C GLN A 92 -16.70 -8.42 6.70
N ARG A 93 -15.80 -8.74 5.78
CA ARG A 93 -14.35 -8.82 6.04
C ARG A 93 -13.78 -7.50 6.57
N GLY A 94 -14.19 -6.38 5.96
CA GLY A 94 -13.84 -5.05 6.43
C GLY A 94 -14.29 -4.79 7.87
N THR A 95 -15.53 -5.18 8.19
CA THR A 95 -16.11 -5.06 9.54
C THR A 95 -15.37 -5.93 10.54
N ASP A 96 -15.11 -7.20 10.20
CA ASP A 96 -14.46 -8.17 11.10
C ASP A 96 -13.01 -7.83 11.42
N ARG A 97 -12.35 -7.04 10.57
CA ARG A 97 -10.94 -6.64 10.72
C ARG A 97 -10.77 -5.20 11.20
N LEU A 98 -11.88 -4.45 11.36
CA LEU A 98 -11.84 -3.04 11.74
C LEU A 98 -11.18 -2.82 13.10
N ASP A 99 -11.64 -3.53 14.13
CA ASP A 99 -11.13 -3.38 15.50
C ASP A 99 -9.63 -3.67 15.58
N PHE A 100 -9.18 -4.70 14.86
CA PHE A 100 -7.76 -5.04 14.78
C PHE A 100 -6.93 -3.91 14.15
N LEU A 101 -7.35 -3.40 12.98
CA LEU A 101 -6.60 -2.32 12.34
C LEU A 101 -6.67 -1.00 13.12
N ALA A 102 -7.79 -0.74 13.80
CA ALA A 102 -7.91 0.43 14.68
C ALA A 102 -6.97 0.34 15.88
N ASP A 103 -6.71 -0.86 16.42
CA ASP A 103 -5.69 -1.08 17.46
C ASP A 103 -4.27 -0.87 16.91
N VAL A 104 -3.95 -1.49 15.76
CA VAL A 104 -2.64 -1.37 15.09
C VAL A 104 -2.29 0.09 14.77
N PHE A 105 -3.29 0.90 14.42
CA PHE A 105 -3.16 2.33 14.09
C PHE A 105 -3.87 3.23 15.12
N SER A 106 -3.78 2.88 16.40
CA SER A 106 -4.42 3.63 17.49
C SER A 106 -3.91 5.07 17.63
N ASP A 107 -2.76 5.41 17.04
CA ASP A 107 -2.24 6.77 16.92
C ASP A 107 -3.04 7.65 15.93
N ILE A 108 -3.82 7.04 15.03
CA ILE A 108 -4.67 7.73 14.07
C ILE A 108 -6.10 7.83 14.64
N ALA A 109 -6.39 8.90 15.38
CA ALA A 109 -7.66 9.06 16.09
C ALA A 109 -8.92 8.90 15.21
N CYS A 110 -8.85 9.26 13.92
CA CYS A 110 -9.98 9.16 12.99
C CYS A 110 -10.05 7.83 12.23
N PHE A 111 -9.23 6.83 12.56
CA PHE A 111 -9.14 5.57 11.80
C PHE A 111 -10.47 4.84 11.75
N ALA A 112 -11.01 4.48 12.93
CA ALA A 112 -12.24 3.69 13.03
C ALA A 112 -13.43 4.41 12.39
N GLU A 113 -13.57 5.72 12.64
CA GLU A 113 -14.64 6.54 12.07
C GLU A 113 -14.56 6.61 10.53
N SER A 114 -13.36 6.82 9.99
CA SER A 114 -13.16 6.91 8.54
C SER A 114 -13.44 5.58 7.85
N ALA A 115 -12.94 4.49 8.42
CA ALA A 115 -13.18 3.13 7.93
C ALA A 115 -14.67 2.76 7.96
N GLN A 116 -15.36 3.05 9.06
CA GLN A 116 -16.80 2.82 9.18
C GLN A 116 -17.59 3.62 8.13
N ARG A 117 -17.23 4.89 7.89
CA ARG A 117 -17.85 5.71 6.84
C ARG A 117 -17.69 5.09 5.45
N LEU A 118 -16.52 4.50 5.15
CA LEU A 118 -16.33 3.78 3.89
C LEU A 118 -17.22 2.53 3.82
N LEU A 119 -17.29 1.72 4.88
CA LEU A 119 -18.16 0.54 4.91
C LEU A 119 -19.64 0.91 4.73
N ASP A 120 -20.10 1.97 5.39
CA ASP A 120 -21.46 2.50 5.25
C ASP A 120 -21.73 3.00 3.82
N ARG A 121 -20.73 3.61 3.19
CA ARG A 121 -20.85 4.01 1.78
C ARG A 121 -20.99 2.79 0.88
N LEU A 122 -20.13 1.78 1.06
CA LEU A 122 -20.16 0.54 0.30
C LEU A 122 -21.47 -0.24 0.49
N SER A 123 -22.06 -0.22 1.69
CA SER A 123 -23.31 -0.90 2.00
C SER A 123 -24.53 -0.29 1.29
N ARG A 124 -24.50 1.02 1.03
CA ARG A 124 -25.57 1.77 0.33
C ARG A 124 -25.54 1.60 -1.20
N LEU A 125 -24.46 1.07 -1.76
CA LEU A 125 -24.33 0.88 -3.21
C LEU A 125 -25.21 -0.26 -3.73
N ARG A 126 -25.82 -0.04 -4.90
CA ARG A 126 -26.60 -1.05 -5.63
C ARG A 126 -25.72 -1.82 -6.62
N CYS A 127 -24.70 -2.50 -6.12
CA CYS A 127 -23.83 -3.39 -6.90
C CYS A 127 -23.66 -4.76 -6.24
N GLU A 128 -23.30 -5.76 -7.04
CA GLU A 128 -23.06 -7.13 -6.56
C GLU A 128 -21.61 -7.33 -6.12
N THR A 129 -20.68 -6.65 -6.79
CA THR A 129 -19.24 -6.73 -6.54
C THR A 129 -18.68 -5.38 -6.11
N ILE A 130 -17.42 -5.37 -5.69
CA ILE A 130 -16.55 -4.22 -5.49
C ILE A 130 -15.26 -4.53 -6.25
N GLY A 131 -14.82 -3.62 -7.12
CA GLY A 131 -13.51 -3.69 -7.75
C GLY A 131 -12.49 -2.97 -6.88
N ILE A 132 -11.33 -3.58 -6.60
CA ILE A 132 -10.22 -2.97 -5.87
C ILE A 132 -8.97 -3.12 -6.74
N ASP A 133 -8.39 -2.02 -7.16
CA ASP A 133 -7.16 -1.97 -7.96
C ASP A 133 -6.01 -1.43 -7.11
N VAL A 134 -5.00 -2.27 -6.90
CA VAL A 134 -3.73 -1.89 -6.26
C VAL A 134 -2.53 -2.41 -7.05
N ALA A 135 -2.70 -2.79 -8.32
CA ALA A 135 -1.69 -3.51 -9.11
C ALA A 135 -0.35 -2.77 -9.15
N GLU A 136 -0.38 -1.47 -9.46
CA GLU A 136 0.83 -0.64 -9.58
C GLU A 136 1.49 -0.32 -8.22
N LEU A 137 0.86 -0.68 -7.10
CA LEU A 137 1.29 -0.36 -5.74
C LEU A 137 1.76 -1.59 -4.96
N ALA A 138 1.49 -2.80 -5.46
CA ALA A 138 1.60 -4.05 -4.71
C ALA A 138 2.90 -4.82 -4.93
N GLU A 139 3.76 -4.42 -5.87
CA GLU A 139 4.98 -5.15 -6.23
C GLU A 139 6.23 -4.62 -5.48
N PRO A 140 6.75 -5.33 -4.46
CA PRO A 140 8.07 -5.02 -3.90
C PRO A 140 9.18 -5.89 -4.51
N ASP A 141 10.41 -5.40 -4.45
CA ASP A 141 11.59 -6.21 -4.74
C ASP A 141 11.87 -7.21 -3.59
N PRO A 142 12.00 -8.53 -3.86
CA PRO A 142 12.41 -9.50 -2.85
C PRO A 142 13.76 -9.15 -2.19
N PRO A 143 13.95 -9.49 -0.89
CA PRO A 143 13.07 -10.19 0.04
C PRO A 143 12.25 -9.21 0.90
N ASN A 144 11.86 -8.04 0.37
CA ASN A 144 10.96 -7.16 1.12
C ASN A 144 9.56 -7.81 1.20
N PRO A 145 8.83 -7.64 2.31
CA PRO A 145 7.48 -8.17 2.42
C PRO A 145 6.56 -7.47 1.41
N ASP A 146 5.66 -8.27 0.84
CA ASP A 146 4.71 -7.87 -0.19
C ASP A 146 3.28 -7.73 0.35
N LEU A 147 2.36 -7.44 -0.56
CA LEU A 147 0.94 -7.34 -0.24
C LEU A 147 0.43 -8.64 0.40
N GLY A 148 0.86 -9.81 -0.07
CA GLY A 148 0.50 -11.10 0.50
C GLY A 148 0.85 -11.22 1.98
N VAL A 149 2.09 -10.91 2.35
CA VAL A 149 2.54 -10.94 3.75
C VAL A 149 1.71 -9.98 4.63
N ALA A 150 1.37 -8.80 4.11
CA ALA A 150 0.48 -7.86 4.82
C ALA A 150 -0.93 -8.43 4.99
N LEU A 151 -1.51 -9.04 3.95
CA LEU A 151 -2.86 -9.61 3.99
C LEU A 151 -2.94 -10.81 4.95
N GLU A 152 -1.95 -11.71 4.94
CA GLU A 152 -1.83 -12.84 5.87
C GLU A 152 -1.72 -12.35 7.32
N THR A 153 -0.90 -11.31 7.55
CA THR A 153 -0.73 -10.71 8.88
C THR A 153 -2.04 -10.11 9.41
N VAL A 154 -2.80 -9.43 8.54
CA VAL A 154 -4.11 -8.87 8.89
C VAL A 154 -5.16 -9.96 9.10
N ALA A 155 -5.18 -10.99 8.26
CA ALA A 155 -6.11 -12.11 8.37
C ALA A 155 -5.91 -12.90 9.67
N SER A 156 -4.65 -13.16 10.03
CA SER A 156 -4.26 -13.83 11.28
C SER A 156 -4.35 -12.94 12.53
N ARG A 157 -4.67 -11.64 12.36
CA ARG A 157 -4.70 -10.64 13.45
C ARG A 157 -3.41 -10.62 14.28
N ASN A 158 -2.28 -10.84 13.63
CA ASN A 158 -0.99 -10.84 14.30
C ASN A 158 -0.57 -9.40 14.58
N ASN A 159 -0.61 -8.97 15.85
CA ASN A 159 -0.18 -7.63 16.26
C ASN A 159 1.34 -7.51 16.49
N ASN A 160 2.05 -8.64 16.48
CA ASN A 160 3.46 -8.75 16.86
C ASN A 160 4.35 -9.19 15.69
N TYR A 161 4.00 -8.81 14.45
CA TYR A 161 4.83 -9.14 13.29
C TYR A 161 6.24 -8.55 13.45
N ARG A 162 7.25 -9.39 13.20
CA ARG A 162 8.66 -8.99 13.23
C ARG A 162 9.42 -9.65 12.09
N LEU A 163 10.24 -8.86 11.41
CA LEU A 163 11.10 -9.35 10.33
C LEU A 163 12.40 -8.53 10.32
N SER A 164 13.53 -9.21 10.20
CA SER A 164 14.83 -8.57 9.98
C SER A 164 15.39 -9.03 8.63
N ILE A 165 15.71 -8.06 7.77
CA ILE A 165 16.32 -8.25 6.47
C ILE A 165 17.77 -7.77 6.58
N PRO A 166 18.77 -8.64 6.41
CA PRO A 166 20.16 -8.23 6.49
C PRO A 166 20.55 -7.30 5.33
N ALA A 167 21.61 -6.52 5.54
CA ALA A 167 22.20 -5.72 4.48
C ALA A 167 22.66 -6.64 3.35
N ARG A 168 22.42 -6.24 2.10
CA ARG A 168 22.75 -7.04 0.91
C ARG A 168 23.29 -6.18 -0.22
N LYS A 169 23.91 -6.84 -1.18
CA LYS A 169 24.32 -6.23 -2.46
C LYS A 169 23.59 -6.94 -3.59
N ALA A 170 23.07 -6.19 -4.55
CA ALA A 170 22.48 -6.77 -5.77
C ALA A 170 23.00 -6.05 -7.01
N PRO A 171 23.10 -6.73 -8.16
CA PRO A 171 23.51 -6.09 -9.41
C PRO A 171 22.64 -4.89 -9.73
N ASN A 172 23.25 -3.77 -10.11
CA ASN A 172 22.51 -2.59 -10.54
C ASN A 172 21.90 -2.86 -11.93
N PRO A 173 20.57 -2.82 -12.08
CA PRO A 173 19.93 -3.14 -13.35
C PRO A 173 20.17 -2.11 -14.46
N PHE A 174 20.73 -0.93 -14.14
CA PHE A 174 21.00 0.16 -15.07
C PHE A 174 22.48 0.39 -15.34
N LEU A 175 23.36 -0.05 -14.43
CA LEU A 175 24.81 0.15 -14.52
C LEU A 175 25.50 -1.22 -14.55
N LEU A 176 25.84 -1.67 -15.76
CA LEU A 176 26.51 -2.94 -16.02
C LEU A 176 27.82 -3.02 -15.23
N GLY A 177 27.94 -4.05 -14.38
CA GLY A 177 29.13 -4.30 -13.55
C GLY A 177 29.13 -3.59 -12.19
N GLU A 178 28.12 -2.75 -11.89
CA GLU A 178 27.98 -2.13 -10.58
C GLU A 178 27.06 -2.93 -9.66
N MET A 179 27.35 -2.88 -8.35
CA MET A 179 26.52 -3.48 -7.32
C MET A 179 25.86 -2.37 -6.51
N SER A 180 24.53 -2.41 -6.41
CA SER A 180 23.77 -1.56 -5.50
C SER A 180 23.82 -2.14 -4.08
N GLU A 181 24.12 -1.28 -3.11
CA GLU A 181 24.10 -1.64 -1.69
C GLU A 181 22.72 -1.34 -1.10
N PHE A 182 22.14 -2.33 -0.43
CA PHE A 182 20.87 -2.23 0.27
C PHE A 182 21.14 -2.37 1.77
N PRO A 183 20.79 -1.37 2.60
CA PRO A 183 21.01 -1.44 4.04
C PRO A 183 20.15 -2.52 4.67
N ALA A 184 20.54 -2.96 5.87
CA ALA A 184 19.69 -3.82 6.70
C ALA A 184 18.39 -3.09 7.03
N ARG A 185 17.31 -3.85 7.20
CA ARG A 185 15.98 -3.33 7.53
C ARG A 185 15.31 -4.21 8.57
N GLU A 186 14.65 -3.57 9.51
CA GLU A 186 13.87 -4.24 10.55
C GLU A 186 12.44 -3.72 10.54
N PHE A 187 11.50 -4.65 10.67
CA PHE A 187 10.10 -4.40 10.94
C PHE A 187 9.86 -4.84 12.38
N GLY A 188 9.60 -3.88 13.28
CA GLY A 188 9.46 -4.13 14.71
C GLY A 188 8.03 -4.45 15.13
N SER A 189 7.06 -4.16 14.26
CA SER A 189 5.63 -4.28 14.50
C SER A 189 4.83 -4.54 13.22
N THR A 190 3.58 -4.96 13.39
CA THR A 190 2.61 -5.06 12.30
C THR A 190 2.32 -3.70 11.67
N ARG A 191 2.32 -2.63 12.47
CA ARG A 191 2.21 -1.26 11.97
C ARG A 191 3.31 -0.94 10.97
N ASP A 192 4.56 -1.27 11.27
CA ASP A 192 5.70 -1.01 10.38
C ASP A 192 5.58 -1.77 9.05
N LEU A 193 5.13 -3.03 9.11
CA LEU A 193 4.85 -3.82 7.92
C LEU A 193 3.77 -3.17 7.05
N LEU A 194 2.63 -2.79 7.63
CA LEU A 194 1.51 -2.24 6.87
C LEU A 194 1.83 -0.86 6.29
N LEU A 195 2.58 -0.03 7.00
CA LEU A 195 3.10 1.24 6.47
C LEU A 195 4.06 1.05 5.30
N TRP A 196 4.94 0.05 5.41
CA TRP A 196 5.85 -0.29 4.34
C TRP A 196 5.11 -0.71 3.06
N VAL A 197 4.22 -1.69 3.17
CA VAL A 197 3.47 -2.21 2.02
C VAL A 197 2.53 -1.15 1.44
N SER A 198 1.96 -0.28 2.29
CA SER A 198 1.15 0.84 1.80
C SER A 198 1.96 1.94 1.13
N SER A 199 3.30 1.93 1.17
CA SER A 199 4.15 3.03 0.71
C SER A 199 3.93 4.37 1.45
N ILE A 200 3.42 4.29 2.69
CA ILE A 200 3.21 5.43 3.61
C ILE A 200 4.34 5.43 4.65
N SER A 201 5.09 6.53 4.75
CA SER A 201 6.10 6.67 5.79
C SER A 201 5.51 7.15 7.13
N THR A 202 6.10 6.74 8.24
CA THR A 202 5.75 7.26 9.57
C THR A 202 5.77 8.79 9.62
N ARG A 203 6.77 9.41 8.96
CA ARG A 203 6.89 10.86 8.88
C ARG A 203 5.74 11.53 8.11
N GLU A 204 5.19 10.88 7.09
CA GLU A 204 4.02 11.39 6.37
C GLU A 204 2.79 11.41 7.29
N LEU A 205 2.57 10.35 8.07
CA LEU A 205 1.49 10.29 9.05
C LEU A 205 1.67 11.32 10.18
N GLU A 206 2.86 11.42 10.77
CA GLU A 206 3.16 12.39 11.84
C GLU A 206 2.93 13.85 11.41
N ARG A 207 3.14 14.14 10.11
CA ARG A 207 2.92 15.48 9.54
C ARG A 207 1.47 15.74 9.18
N ALA A 208 0.65 14.69 9.03
CA ALA A 208 -0.75 14.81 8.72
C ALA A 208 -1.52 15.18 10.00
N THR A 209 -1.56 16.47 10.32
CA THR A 209 -2.28 16.97 11.51
C THR A 209 -3.76 17.26 11.23
N ARG A 210 -4.14 17.33 9.96
CA ARG A 210 -5.50 17.63 9.51
C ARG A 210 -6.32 16.34 9.41
N PRO A 211 -7.48 16.22 10.10
CA PRO A 211 -8.31 15.01 10.09
C PRO A 211 -8.65 14.49 8.69
N GLU A 212 -8.90 15.38 7.74
CA GLU A 212 -9.21 15.07 6.34
C GLU A 212 -8.03 14.44 5.58
N VAL A 213 -6.79 14.82 5.92
CA VAL A 213 -5.58 14.23 5.33
C VAL A 213 -5.35 12.85 5.93
N LEU A 214 -5.51 12.71 7.24
CA LEU A 214 -5.45 11.40 7.92
C LEU A 214 -6.52 10.45 7.38
N ALA A 215 -7.77 10.91 7.22
CA ALA A 215 -8.82 10.13 6.60
C ALA A 215 -8.42 9.66 5.19
N GLY A 216 -7.74 10.52 4.41
CA GLY A 216 -7.16 10.13 3.12
C GLY A 216 -6.21 8.93 3.22
N TYR A 217 -5.30 8.91 4.21
CA TYR A 217 -4.41 7.76 4.41
C TYR A 217 -5.15 6.49 4.86
N VAL A 218 -6.26 6.63 5.58
CA VAL A 218 -7.04 5.48 6.05
C VAL A 218 -7.88 4.87 4.93
N VAL A 219 -8.64 5.68 4.19
CA VAL A 219 -9.67 5.19 3.24
C VAL A 219 -9.48 5.64 1.79
N GLY A 220 -8.53 6.55 1.52
CA GLY A 220 -8.36 7.19 0.22
C GLY A 220 -9.26 8.42 0.05
N HIS A 221 -9.18 9.05 -1.12
CA HIS A 221 -10.09 10.13 -1.50
C HIS A 221 -11.45 9.53 -1.88
N ILE A 222 -12.49 9.86 -1.13
CA ILE A 222 -13.85 9.40 -1.40
C ILE A 222 -14.54 10.36 -2.36
N TRP A 223 -15.07 9.84 -3.47
CA TRP A 223 -15.79 10.60 -4.49
C TRP A 223 -17.27 10.63 -4.20
N ASP A 224 -17.90 11.80 -4.06
CA ASP A 224 -19.33 11.93 -3.79
C ASP A 224 -20.26 11.53 -4.94
#